data_AF-A0A7K4HJU7-F1
#
_entry.id   AF-A0A7K4HJU7-F1
#
_cell.length_a   1.000
_cell.length_b   1.000
_cell.length_c   1.000
_cell.angle_alpha   90.00
_cell.angle_beta   90.00
_cell.angle_gamma   90.00
#
_symmetry.space_group_name_H-M   'P 1'
#
loop_
_entity.id
_entity.type
_entity.pdbx_description
1 polymer ?
#
loop_
_entity_poly.entity_id
_entity_poly.type
_entity_poly.pdbx_seq_one_letter_code
_entity_poly.pdbx_strand_id
1 'polypeptide(L)'
;MDTPSDLRFECVHCGKCCTDLNTLVNATYSDILRIKDGLNLTQDEVIEILGFYVFDKKPTIKEIKRMVVPPIETERGLAFTGLKKKSDGQCYFYNNNKNRCSIYNFRPNFCRTFPFTFKLLVSTEKSDENAIKVNYTEKGLQYCEGIGEEAPVIDNDIWIQMGQRVLQDLAKNTVLIRKWNEGVRKGAIVPSVQNFILTIFNLER
;
A
#
# COMPACT_ATOMS: atom_id res chain seq x y z
N MET A 1 2.15 18.50 26.03
CA MET A 1 0.79 18.88 25.58
C MET A 1 0.79 18.70 24.08
N ASP A 2 0.36 17.52 23.62
CA ASP A 2 0.17 17.27 22.20
C ASP A 2 -0.95 18.18 21.69
N THR A 3 -0.63 19.08 20.77
CA THR A 3 -1.66 19.82 20.06
C THR A 3 -2.52 18.82 19.29
N PRO A 4 -3.85 18.85 19.44
CA PRO A 4 -4.75 18.11 18.57
C PRO A 4 -4.39 18.43 17.12
N SER A 5 -4.32 17.39 16.29
CA SER A 5 -4.08 17.57 14.86
C SER A 5 -5.30 18.29 14.26
N ASP A 6 -5.15 19.55 13.85
CA ASP A 6 -6.17 20.33 13.12
C ASP A 6 -6.38 19.85 11.66
N LEU A 7 -6.04 18.60 11.36
CA LEU A 7 -6.22 18.00 10.04
C LEU A 7 -7.73 17.80 9.78
N ARG A 8 -8.17 18.23 8.60
CA ARG A 8 -9.55 18.20 8.12
C ARG A 8 -9.66 17.39 6.85
N PHE A 9 -10.45 16.32 6.88
CA PHE A 9 -10.57 15.44 5.72
C PHE A 9 -11.85 14.63 5.73
N GLU A 10 -12.49 14.56 4.56
CA GLU A 10 -13.49 13.54 4.23
C GLU A 10 -13.31 13.06 2.79
N CYS A 11 -13.39 11.76 2.55
CA CYS A 11 -13.26 11.23 1.19
C CYS A 11 -14.53 11.50 0.37
N VAL A 12 -14.49 12.50 -0.51
CA VAL A 12 -15.62 12.86 -1.41
C VAL A 12 -15.72 12.00 -2.68
N HIS A 13 -15.03 10.86 -2.72
CA HIS A 13 -15.02 9.92 -3.85
C HIS A 13 -14.65 10.52 -5.23
N CYS A 14 -13.90 11.61 -5.28
CA CYS A 14 -13.58 12.33 -6.53
C CYS A 14 -12.74 11.57 -7.56
N GLY A 15 -12.17 10.41 -7.21
CA GLY A 15 -11.39 9.58 -8.14
C GLY A 15 -9.98 10.08 -8.47
N LYS A 16 -9.56 11.29 -8.04
CA LYS A 16 -8.25 11.87 -8.38
C LYS A 16 -7.05 11.00 -8.02
N CYS A 17 -7.08 10.30 -6.87
CA CYS A 17 -6.02 9.36 -6.50
C CYS A 17 -5.98 8.11 -7.40
N CYS A 18 -7.12 7.72 -7.99
CA CYS A 18 -7.21 6.60 -8.91
C CYS A 18 -6.79 6.99 -10.34
N THR A 19 -6.90 8.27 -10.70
CA THR A 19 -6.55 8.79 -12.03
C THR A 19 -5.19 9.48 -12.07
N ASP A 20 -4.48 9.63 -10.93
CA ASP A 20 -3.11 10.17 -10.92
C ASP A 20 -2.14 9.21 -11.63
N LEU A 21 -1.60 9.67 -12.75
CA LEU A 21 -0.70 8.90 -13.60
C LEU A 21 0.60 8.54 -12.88
N ASN A 22 1.01 9.36 -11.90
CA ASN A 22 2.25 9.20 -11.16
C ASN A 22 2.11 8.39 -9.86
N THR A 23 0.90 7.97 -9.50
CA THR A 23 0.68 7.15 -8.30
C THR A 23 0.75 5.68 -8.64
N LEU A 24 1.68 4.97 -8.00
CA LEU A 24 1.70 3.51 -7.96
C LEU A 24 1.17 3.04 -6.60
N VAL A 25 0.02 2.35 -6.63
CA VAL A 25 -0.57 1.79 -5.41
C VAL A 25 0.12 0.47 -5.09
N ASN A 26 1.10 0.51 -4.19
CA ASN A 26 1.73 -0.70 -3.67
C ASN A 26 0.69 -1.57 -2.94
N ALA A 27 0.79 -2.88 -3.13
CA ALA A 27 -0.08 -3.86 -2.49
C ALA A 27 0.77 -4.81 -1.63
N THR A 28 0.50 -4.84 -0.33
CA THR A 28 1.08 -5.82 0.59
C THR A 28 0.39 -7.17 0.45
N TYR A 29 0.96 -8.22 1.06
CA TYR A 29 0.29 -9.52 1.09
C TYR A 29 -1.11 -9.45 1.70
N SER A 30 -1.33 -8.63 2.74
CA SER A 30 -2.66 -8.50 3.37
C SER A 30 -3.62 -7.70 2.49
N ASP A 31 -3.13 -6.74 1.70
CA ASP A 31 -3.93 -6.09 0.66
C ASP A 31 -4.41 -7.10 -0.37
N ILE A 32 -3.50 -7.98 -0.82
CA ILE A 32 -3.78 -9.01 -1.82
C ILE A 32 -4.83 -10.00 -1.28
N LEU A 33 -4.65 -10.53 -0.07
CA LEU A 33 -5.61 -11.44 0.56
C LEU A 33 -6.98 -10.77 0.74
N ARG A 34 -7.01 -9.53 1.19
CA ARG A 34 -8.26 -8.79 1.36
C ARG A 34 -9.00 -8.53 0.05
N ILE A 35 -8.29 -8.26 -1.04
CA ILE A 35 -8.91 -8.09 -2.36
C ILE A 35 -9.39 -9.44 -2.89
N LYS A 36 -8.56 -10.49 -2.76
CA LYS A 36 -8.92 -11.88 -3.09
C LYS A 36 -10.23 -12.26 -2.42
N ASP A 37 -10.30 -12.16 -1.09
CA ASP A 37 -11.46 -12.63 -0.33
C ASP A 37 -12.69 -11.76 -0.57
N GLY A 38 -12.49 -10.45 -0.61
CA GLY A 38 -13.59 -9.50 -0.81
C GLY A 38 -14.26 -9.61 -2.18
N LEU A 39 -13.55 -10.12 -3.19
CA LEU A 39 -14.04 -10.29 -4.56
C LEU A 39 -14.16 -11.76 -4.96
N ASN A 40 -13.83 -12.70 -4.06
CA ASN A 40 -13.79 -14.14 -4.31
C ASN A 40 -12.97 -14.51 -5.56
N LEU A 41 -11.75 -13.97 -5.66
CA LEU A 41 -10.88 -14.18 -6.81
C LEU A 41 -10.06 -15.46 -6.71
N THR A 42 -9.87 -16.09 -7.86
CA THR A 42 -8.86 -17.12 -8.07
C THR A 42 -7.45 -16.53 -8.09
N GLN A 43 -6.43 -17.40 -8.05
CA GLN A 43 -5.04 -16.98 -8.17
C GLN A 43 -4.76 -16.22 -9.47
N ASP A 44 -5.29 -16.71 -10.60
CA ASP A 44 -5.04 -16.11 -11.90
C ASP A 44 -5.71 -14.73 -12.01
N GLU A 45 -6.93 -14.58 -11.51
CA GLU A 45 -7.61 -13.28 -11.44
C GLU A 45 -6.86 -12.28 -10.54
N VAL A 46 -6.28 -12.74 -9.43
CA VAL A 46 -5.40 -11.89 -8.60
C VAL A 46 -4.18 -11.42 -9.39
N ILE A 47 -3.55 -12.30 -10.17
CA ILE A 47 -2.42 -11.92 -11.02
C ILE A 47 -2.84 -10.91 -12.08
N GLU A 48 -4.05 -11.03 -12.65
CA GLU A 48 -4.57 -10.12 -13.66
C GLU A 48 -4.80 -8.69 -13.18
N ILE A 49 -5.23 -8.53 -11.92
CA ILE A 49 -5.49 -7.21 -11.30
C ILE A 49 -4.23 -6.56 -10.71
N LEU A 50 -3.15 -7.33 -10.55
CA LEU A 50 -1.87 -6.87 -10.04
C LEU A 50 -0.94 -6.47 -11.17
N GLY A 51 -0.09 -5.50 -10.88
CA GLY A 51 1.07 -5.14 -11.69
C GLY A 51 2.35 -5.51 -10.95
N PHE A 52 3.26 -6.17 -11.66
CA PHE A 52 4.63 -6.46 -11.20
C PHE A 52 5.59 -5.54 -11.95
N TYR A 53 5.91 -4.41 -11.32
CA TYR A 53 6.66 -3.32 -11.92
C TYR A 53 8.16 -3.56 -11.79
N VAL A 54 8.73 -4.15 -12.84
CA VAL A 54 10.15 -4.52 -12.91
C VAL A 54 11.03 -3.28 -13.02
N PHE A 55 12.16 -3.26 -12.32
CA PHE A 55 13.13 -2.17 -12.44
C PHE A 55 13.94 -2.29 -13.74
N ASP A 56 14.03 -1.18 -14.50
CA ASP A 56 14.92 -1.09 -15.67
C ASP A 56 16.39 -1.32 -15.28
N LYS A 57 16.78 -0.79 -14.11
CA LYS A 57 18.09 -0.98 -13.51
C LYS A 57 17.95 -1.56 -12.12
N LYS A 58 18.62 -2.70 -11.88
CA LYS A 58 18.60 -3.37 -10.57
C LYS A 58 19.05 -2.40 -9.46
N PRO A 59 18.21 -2.14 -8.45
CA PRO A 59 18.56 -1.24 -7.35
C PRO A 59 19.67 -1.83 -6.49
N THR A 60 20.50 -0.95 -5.95
CA THR A 60 21.54 -1.27 -4.97
C THR A 60 20.92 -1.65 -3.62
N ILE A 61 21.69 -2.33 -2.78
CA ILE A 61 21.28 -2.67 -1.40
C ILE A 61 20.92 -1.42 -0.60
N LYS A 62 21.63 -0.30 -0.82
CA LYS A 62 21.35 0.97 -0.13
C LYS A 62 20.02 1.59 -0.58
N GLU A 63 19.69 1.49 -1.86
CA GLU A 63 18.40 1.94 -2.39
C GLU A 63 17.24 1.08 -1.86
N ILE A 64 17.40 -0.25 -1.88
CA ILE A 64 16.39 -1.17 -1.34
C ILE A 64 16.10 -0.88 0.13
N LYS A 65 17.13 -0.62 0.95
CA LYS A 65 16.97 -0.28 2.38
C LYS A 65 16.20 1.03 2.63
N ARG A 66 16.07 1.90 1.64
CA ARG A 66 15.33 3.17 1.74
C ARG A 66 13.89 3.05 1.22
N MET A 67 13.54 1.93 0.60
CA MET A 67 12.18 1.70 0.11
C MET A 67 11.25 1.35 1.27
N VAL A 68 10.02 1.86 1.21
CA VAL A 68 8.98 1.54 2.19
C VAL A 68 8.58 0.06 2.10
N VAL A 69 8.49 -0.45 0.88
CA VAL A 69 8.25 -1.86 0.59
C VAL A 69 9.42 -2.38 -0.23
N PRO A 70 10.13 -3.44 0.21
CA PRO A 70 11.21 -4.01 -0.59
C PRO A 70 10.67 -4.70 -1.85
N PRO A 71 11.44 -4.80 -2.93
CA PRO A 71 11.01 -5.51 -4.12
C PRO A 71 11.09 -7.02 -3.93
N ILE A 72 10.29 -7.75 -4.72
CA ILE A 72 10.36 -9.21 -4.82
C ILE A 72 11.17 -9.62 -6.04
N GLU A 73 11.83 -10.77 -5.97
CA GLU A 73 12.46 -11.41 -7.13
C GLU A 73 11.41 -12.24 -7.89
N THR A 74 11.30 -11.96 -9.19
CA THR A 74 10.37 -12.61 -10.13
C THR A 74 11.14 -13.14 -11.33
N GLU A 75 10.45 -13.81 -12.25
CA GLU A 75 11.01 -14.41 -13.45
C GLU A 75 11.51 -13.35 -14.44
N ARG A 76 11.10 -12.08 -14.25
CA ARG A 76 11.52 -10.92 -15.04
C ARG A 76 12.51 -10.02 -14.29
N GLY A 77 12.92 -10.39 -13.07
CA GLY A 77 13.82 -9.62 -12.22
C GLY A 77 13.15 -9.04 -10.98
N LEU A 78 13.80 -8.07 -10.34
CA LEU A 78 13.23 -7.41 -9.17
C LEU A 78 12.01 -6.58 -9.58
N ALA A 79 10.93 -6.65 -8.81
CA ALA A 79 9.70 -5.93 -9.10
C ALA A 79 9.00 -5.40 -7.83
N PHE A 80 8.30 -4.28 -7.96
CA PHE A 80 7.28 -3.87 -6.99
C PHE A 80 5.95 -4.56 -7.30
N THR A 81 5.23 -4.97 -6.26
CA THR A 81 3.86 -5.47 -6.38
C THR A 81 2.88 -4.34 -6.08
N GLY A 82 1.99 -4.06 -7.02
CA GLY A 82 0.98 -3.02 -6.86
C GLY A 82 -0.29 -3.33 -7.64
N LEU A 83 -1.31 -2.48 -7.50
CA LEU A 83 -2.48 -2.57 -8.36
C LEU A 83 -2.10 -2.24 -9.79
N LYS A 84 -2.58 -3.04 -10.74
CA LYS A 84 -2.36 -2.80 -12.17
C LYS A 84 -2.88 -1.43 -12.58
N LYS A 85 -2.21 -0.82 -13.56
CA LYS A 85 -2.68 0.38 -14.25
C LYS A 85 -3.21 -0.02 -15.62
N LYS A 86 -4.25 0.66 -16.08
CA LYS A 86 -4.78 0.55 -17.45
C LYS A 86 -3.80 1.22 -18.42
N SER A 87 -4.04 1.05 -19.71
CA SER A 87 -3.22 1.66 -20.78
C SER A 87 -3.20 3.18 -20.74
N ASP A 88 -4.25 3.82 -20.22
CA ASP A 88 -4.35 5.27 -20.00
C ASP A 88 -3.68 5.74 -18.69
N GLY A 89 -3.08 4.82 -17.93
CA GLY A 89 -2.43 5.11 -16.66
C GLY A 89 -3.38 5.33 -15.48
N GLN A 90 -4.68 5.07 -15.62
CA GLN A 90 -5.58 5.01 -14.46
C GLN A 90 -5.41 3.69 -13.70
N CYS A 91 -5.80 3.68 -12.42
CA CYS A 91 -5.92 2.44 -11.65
C CYS A 91 -6.91 1.48 -12.33
N TYR A 92 -6.57 0.18 -12.37
CA TYR A 92 -7.42 -0.87 -12.93
C TYR A 92 -8.85 -0.84 -12.38
N PHE A 93 -9.02 -0.55 -11.09
CA PHE A 93 -10.32 -0.52 -10.41
C PHE A 93 -11.06 0.81 -10.50
N TYR A 94 -10.57 1.82 -11.24
CA TYR A 94 -11.33 3.03 -11.45
C TYR A 94 -12.47 2.79 -12.44
N ASN A 95 -13.71 3.04 -12.02
CA ASN A 95 -14.89 2.96 -12.89
C ASN A 95 -15.23 4.35 -13.42
N ASN A 96 -14.89 4.62 -14.69
CA ASN A 96 -15.16 5.91 -15.35
C ASN A 96 -16.67 6.22 -15.44
N ASN A 97 -17.54 5.22 -15.59
CA ASN A 97 -18.98 5.44 -15.71
C ASN A 97 -19.60 5.90 -14.38
N LYS A 98 -19.06 5.43 -13.25
CA LYS A 98 -19.53 5.76 -11.90
C LYS A 98 -18.64 6.79 -11.19
N ASN A 99 -17.58 7.27 -11.85
CA ASN A 99 -16.53 8.12 -11.28
C ASN A 99 -16.06 7.69 -9.88
N ARG A 100 -15.85 6.38 -9.66
CA ARG A 100 -15.47 5.84 -8.35
C ARG A 100 -14.67 4.54 -8.45
N CYS A 101 -13.98 4.21 -7.37
CA CYS A 101 -13.33 2.90 -7.22
C CYS A 101 -14.38 1.78 -7.13
N SER A 102 -14.23 0.72 -7.93
CA SER A 102 -15.11 -0.46 -7.91
C SER A 102 -14.90 -1.36 -6.70
N ILE A 103 -13.75 -1.26 -6.03
CA ILE A 103 -13.37 -2.09 -4.87
C ILE A 103 -13.23 -1.27 -3.59
N TYR A 104 -13.98 -0.17 -3.44
CA TYR A 104 -13.76 0.82 -2.38
C TYR A 104 -13.63 0.22 -0.96
N ASN A 105 -14.41 -0.82 -0.64
CA ASN A 105 -14.35 -1.47 0.68
C ASN A 105 -13.10 -2.36 0.84
N PHE A 106 -12.57 -2.89 -0.26
CA PHE A 106 -11.45 -3.83 -0.30
C PHE A 106 -10.14 -3.20 -0.78
N ARG A 107 -10.08 -1.86 -0.88
CA ARG A 107 -8.89 -1.08 -1.28
C ARG A 107 -7.58 -1.56 -0.62
N PRO A 108 -6.40 -1.26 -1.15
CA PRO A 108 -5.16 -1.42 -0.40
C PRO A 108 -5.04 -0.45 0.78
N ASN A 109 -4.15 -0.74 1.73
CA ASN A 109 -3.80 0.15 2.83
C ASN A 109 -3.34 1.52 2.31
N PHE A 110 -2.51 1.55 1.27
CA PHE A 110 -2.10 2.77 0.56
C PHE A 110 -3.29 3.68 0.22
N CYS A 111 -4.39 3.11 -0.29
CA CYS A 111 -5.59 3.86 -0.67
C CYS A 111 -6.52 4.18 0.50
N ARG A 112 -6.57 3.35 1.55
CA ARG A 112 -7.35 3.66 2.77
C ARG A 112 -6.72 4.77 3.57
N THR A 113 -5.40 4.85 3.56
CA THR A 113 -4.69 5.82 4.38
C THR A 113 -4.53 7.17 3.70
N PHE A 114 -4.70 7.23 2.39
CA PHE A 114 -4.69 8.49 1.65
C PHE A 114 -5.81 9.43 2.16
N PRO A 115 -5.52 10.71 2.46
CA PRO A 115 -4.34 11.48 2.06
C PRO A 115 -3.21 11.53 3.09
N PHE A 116 -3.22 10.70 4.11
CA PHE A 116 -2.30 10.77 5.25
C PHE A 116 -1.04 9.89 5.12
N THR A 117 -0.01 10.30 5.86
CA THR A 117 1.21 9.54 6.13
C THR A 117 1.45 9.46 7.64
N PHE A 118 2.11 8.38 8.07
CA PHE A 118 2.35 8.07 9.48
C PHE A 118 3.86 8.04 9.75
N LYS A 119 4.29 8.80 10.75
CA LYS A 119 5.69 8.79 11.22
C LYS A 119 5.74 8.29 12.65
N LEU A 120 6.57 7.27 12.88
CA LEU A 120 6.88 6.81 14.24
C LEU A 120 7.77 7.86 14.91
N LEU A 121 7.34 8.38 16.05
CA LEU A 121 8.16 9.18 16.93
C LEU A 121 8.83 8.23 17.92
N VAL A 122 10.17 8.17 17.88
CA VAL A 122 10.94 7.45 18.89
C VAL A 122 11.30 8.46 19.97
N SER A 123 10.61 8.42 21.11
CA SER A 123 11.00 9.19 22.30
C SER A 123 12.20 8.53 22.97
N THR A 124 13.17 9.34 23.39
CA THR A 124 14.35 8.88 24.16
C THR A 124 14.05 8.70 25.66
N GLU A 125 12.86 9.09 26.10
CA GLU A 125 12.44 9.02 27.50
C GLU A 125 11.29 8.03 27.68
N LYS A 126 11.50 7.09 28.61
CA LYS A 126 10.57 6.02 29.00
C LYS A 126 9.31 6.63 29.61
N SER A 127 8.27 6.91 28.82
CA SER A 127 6.89 6.94 29.35
C SER A 127 5.78 6.91 28.31
N ASP A 128 6.04 7.16 27.02
CA ASP A 128 5.03 6.92 25.97
C ASP A 128 5.57 6.01 24.87
N GLU A 129 4.97 4.81 24.78
CA GLU A 129 5.21 3.85 23.72
C GLU A 129 4.84 4.47 22.36
N ASN A 130 5.82 4.61 21.45
CA ASN A 130 5.62 4.72 20.00
C ASN A 130 4.50 5.68 19.53
N ALA A 131 4.59 6.97 19.88
CA ALA A 131 3.63 7.96 19.36
C ALA A 131 3.70 8.03 17.82
N ILE A 132 2.56 7.84 17.15
CA ILE A 132 2.46 8.01 15.69
C ILE A 132 2.00 9.42 15.39
N LYS A 133 2.77 10.12 14.55
CA LYS A 133 2.36 11.40 13.99
C LYS A 133 1.67 11.21 12.64
N VAL A 134 0.43 11.68 12.54
CA VAL A 134 -0.35 11.76 11.30
C VAL A 134 -0.05 13.09 10.61
N ASN A 135 0.20 13.09 9.30
CA ASN A 135 0.35 14.30 8.49
C ASN A 135 -0.26 14.08 7.11
N TYR A 136 -0.56 15.13 6.36
CA TYR A 136 -0.87 14.98 4.94
C TYR A 136 0.35 14.50 4.14
N THR A 137 0.08 13.73 3.10
CA THR A 137 1.02 13.47 2.01
C THR A 137 1.08 14.68 1.09
N GLU A 138 2.23 14.86 0.42
CA GLU A 138 2.39 15.90 -0.61
C GLU A 138 1.34 15.79 -1.72
N LYS A 139 1.09 14.56 -2.20
CA LYS A 139 0.03 14.27 -3.19
C LYS A 139 -1.37 14.57 -2.66
N GLY A 140 -1.62 14.32 -1.38
CA GLY A 140 -2.83 14.70 -0.68
C GLY A 140 -3.10 16.19 -0.82
N LEU A 141 -2.13 17.01 -0.42
CA LEU A 141 -2.21 18.47 -0.53
C LEU A 141 -2.32 18.96 -1.99
N GLN A 142 -1.71 18.23 -2.93
CA GLN A 142 -1.72 18.61 -4.34
C GLN A 142 -3.10 18.44 -5.00
N TYR A 143 -3.82 17.35 -4.72
CA TYR A 143 -5.01 17.01 -5.50
C TYR A 143 -6.21 16.45 -4.72
N CYS A 144 -6.09 16.18 -3.42
CA CYS A 144 -7.19 15.60 -2.67
C CYS A 144 -8.27 16.65 -2.35
N GLU A 145 -9.39 16.61 -3.08
CA GLU A 145 -10.54 17.49 -2.86
C GLU A 145 -11.25 17.26 -1.52
N GLY A 146 -10.92 16.16 -0.83
CA GLY A 146 -11.42 15.90 0.51
C GLY A 146 -10.76 16.73 1.61
N ILE A 147 -9.64 17.41 1.30
CA ILE A 147 -8.94 18.29 2.24
C ILE A 147 -9.46 19.71 2.04
N GLY A 148 -9.89 20.37 3.12
CA GLY A 148 -10.32 21.76 3.08
C GLY A 148 -10.88 22.24 4.41
N GLU A 149 -11.16 23.53 4.51
CA GLU A 149 -11.73 24.15 5.73
C GLU A 149 -13.14 23.61 6.04
N GLU A 150 -13.93 23.36 4.98
CA GLU A 150 -15.28 22.77 5.06
C GLU A 150 -15.29 21.30 5.45
N ALA A 151 -14.14 20.60 5.37
CA ALA A 151 -14.06 19.21 5.76
C ALA A 151 -14.07 19.07 7.30
N PRO A 152 -14.65 17.98 7.83
CA PRO A 152 -14.64 17.73 9.27
C PRO A 152 -13.21 17.52 9.77
N VAL A 153 -12.96 17.95 11.00
CA VAL A 153 -11.72 17.60 11.72
C VAL A 153 -11.68 16.09 11.88
N ILE A 154 -10.54 15.48 11.58
CA ILE A 154 -10.40 14.04 11.69
C ILE A 154 -10.36 13.60 13.14
N ASP A 155 -10.84 12.40 13.40
CA ASP A 155 -10.58 11.70 14.65
C ASP A 155 -9.13 11.18 14.64
N ASN A 156 -8.24 11.88 15.35
CA ASN A 156 -6.82 11.58 15.37
C ASN A 156 -6.53 10.19 15.95
N ASP A 157 -7.31 9.71 16.92
CA ASP A 157 -7.10 8.40 17.55
C ASP A 157 -7.42 7.27 16.56
N ILE A 158 -8.50 7.40 15.79
CA ILE A 158 -8.84 6.46 14.72
C ILE A 158 -7.71 6.38 13.69
N TRP A 159 -7.15 7.54 13.30
CA TRP A 159 -6.06 7.60 12.32
C TRP A 159 -4.73 7.08 12.87
N ILE A 160 -4.41 7.34 14.13
CA ILE A 160 -3.24 6.77 14.82
C ILE A 160 -3.36 5.25 14.84
N GLN A 161 -4.51 4.70 15.25
CA GLN A 161 -4.73 3.25 15.25
C GLN A 161 -4.64 2.64 13.84
N MET A 162 -5.17 3.34 12.83
CA MET A 162 -5.01 2.91 11.44
C MET A 162 -3.54 2.90 11.03
N GLY A 163 -2.78 3.94 11.37
CA GLY A 163 -1.35 4.04 11.13
C GLY A 163 -0.57 2.90 11.78
N GLN A 164 -0.87 2.57 13.06
CA GLN A 164 -0.25 1.46 13.76
C GLN A 164 -0.48 0.13 13.03
N ARG A 165 -1.73 -0.16 12.62
CA ARG A 165 -2.06 -1.37 11.86
C ARG A 165 -1.31 -1.43 10.53
N VAL A 166 -1.20 -0.31 9.82
CA VAL A 166 -0.52 -0.23 8.52
C VAL A 166 0.99 -0.41 8.67
N LEU A 167 1.61 0.20 9.68
CA LEU A 167 3.04 0.00 9.96
C LEU A 167 3.35 -1.44 10.36
N GLN A 168 2.48 -2.07 11.17
CA GLN A 168 2.60 -3.49 11.50
C GLN A 168 2.46 -4.38 10.27
N ASP A 169 1.50 -4.09 9.38
CA ASP A 169 1.32 -4.80 8.13
C ASP A 169 2.55 -4.68 7.20
N LEU A 170 3.10 -3.47 7.04
CA LEU A 170 4.34 -3.23 6.29
C LEU A 170 5.52 -4.01 6.87
N ALA A 171 5.64 -4.10 8.19
CA ALA A 171 6.68 -4.88 8.84
C ALA A 171 6.53 -6.38 8.55
N LYS A 172 5.32 -6.93 8.66
CA LYS A 172 5.03 -8.33 8.32
C LYS A 172 5.29 -8.61 6.83
N ASN A 173 4.88 -7.70 5.95
CA ASN A 173 5.11 -7.78 4.52
C ASN A 173 6.61 -7.80 4.18
N THR A 174 7.40 -6.97 4.87
CA THR A 174 8.86 -6.97 4.73
C THR A 174 9.47 -8.32 5.12
N VAL A 175 8.97 -8.95 6.19
CA VAL A 175 9.42 -10.29 6.60
C VAL A 175 9.08 -11.35 5.56
N LEU A 176 7.86 -11.33 5.00
CA LEU A 176 7.45 -12.24 3.93
C LEU A 176 8.36 -12.09 2.70
N ILE A 177 8.54 -10.86 2.21
CA ILE A 177 9.37 -10.59 1.03
C ILE A 177 10.82 -11.01 1.27
N ARG A 178 11.35 -10.79 2.47
CA ARG A 178 12.70 -11.26 2.83
C ARG A 178 12.80 -12.79 2.74
N LYS A 179 11.85 -13.52 3.32
CA LYS A 179 11.82 -15.00 3.26
C LYS A 179 11.70 -15.49 1.81
N TRP A 180 10.82 -14.87 1.01
CA TRP A 180 10.66 -15.15 -0.41
C TRP A 180 11.98 -14.98 -1.18
N ASN A 181 12.59 -13.80 -1.10
CA ASN A 181 13.84 -13.49 -1.82
C ASN A 181 15.01 -14.35 -1.33
N GLU A 182 15.05 -14.73 -0.05
CA GLU A 182 16.07 -15.65 0.47
C GLU A 182 15.87 -17.07 -0.08
N GLY A 183 14.64 -17.55 -0.15
CA GLY A 183 14.30 -18.85 -0.73
C GLY A 183 14.64 -18.93 -2.21
N VAL A 184 14.37 -17.86 -2.98
CA VAL A 184 14.79 -17.73 -4.38
C VAL A 184 16.31 -17.81 -4.51
N ARG A 185 17.05 -17.03 -3.71
CA ARG A 185 18.53 -17.00 -3.76
C ARG A 185 19.16 -18.35 -3.42
N LYS A 186 18.53 -19.12 -2.52
CA LYS A 186 18.96 -20.47 -2.13
C LYS A 186 18.56 -21.55 -3.15
N GLY A 187 17.83 -21.20 -4.21
CA GLY A 187 17.30 -22.16 -5.18
C GLY A 187 16.14 -23.02 -4.66
N ALA A 188 15.59 -22.68 -3.49
CA ALA A 188 14.49 -23.41 -2.86
C ALA A 188 13.10 -22.99 -3.40
N ILE A 189 13.02 -21.82 -4.04
CA ILE A 189 11.79 -21.27 -4.61
C ILE A 189 12.07 -20.86 -6.06
N VAL A 190 11.21 -21.28 -6.99
CA VAL A 190 11.24 -20.77 -8.37
C VAL A 190 10.63 -19.36 -8.36
N PRO A 191 11.36 -18.31 -8.80
CA PRO A 191 10.91 -16.94 -8.73
C PRO A 191 9.87 -16.68 -9.82
N SER A 192 8.62 -17.11 -9.62
CA SER A 192 7.52 -16.75 -10.51
C SER A 192 6.47 -15.94 -9.78
N VAL A 193 5.80 -15.01 -10.47
CA VAL A 193 4.66 -14.28 -9.91
C VAL A 193 3.57 -15.23 -9.42
N GLN A 194 3.35 -16.34 -10.14
CA GLN A 194 2.44 -17.41 -9.73
C GLN A 194 2.82 -18.00 -8.37
N ASN A 195 4.08 -18.38 -8.19
CA ASN A 195 4.57 -18.95 -6.92
C ASN A 195 4.55 -17.92 -5.79
N PHE A 196 4.75 -16.64 -6.09
CA PHE A 196 4.67 -15.57 -5.09
C PHE A 196 3.23 -15.43 -4.58
N ILE A 197 2.25 -15.38 -5.48
CA ILE A 197 0.83 -15.33 -5.10
C ILE A 197 0.42 -16.61 -4.35
N LEU A 198 0.86 -17.80 -4.78
CA LEU A 198 0.65 -19.04 -4.04
C LEU A 198 1.22 -18.99 -2.62
N THR A 199 2.42 -18.42 -2.48
CA THR A 199 3.06 -18.24 -1.17
C THR A 199 2.22 -17.37 -0.25
N ILE A 200 1.64 -16.28 -0.79
CA ILE A 200 0.72 -15.42 -0.05
C ILE A 200 -0.55 -16.18 0.36
N PHE A 201 -1.16 -16.94 -0.56
CA PHE A 201 -2.40 -17.68 -0.29
C PHE A 201 -2.21 -18.78 0.75
N ASN A 202 -1.02 -19.35 0.84
CA ASN A 202 -0.68 -20.37 1.84
C ASN A 202 -0.41 -19.79 3.24
N LEU A 203 -0.39 -18.46 3.42
CA LEU A 203 -0.31 -17.85 4.76
C LEU A 203 -1.60 -18.01 5.57
N GLU A 204 -2.72 -18.29 4.90
CA GLU A 204 -4.04 -18.48 5.52
C GLU A 204 -4.26 -19.92 6.01
N ARG A 205 -3.29 -20.82 5.78
CA ARG A 205 -3.33 -22.23 6.18
C ARG A 205 -2.59 -22.48 7.49
#